data_AF-A0A7C1L0T9-F1
#
_entry.id   AF-A0A7C1L0T9-F1
#
_cell.length_a   1.000
_cell.length_b   1.000
_cell.length_c   1.000
_cell.angle_alpha   90.00
_cell.angle_beta   90.00
_cell.angle_gamma   90.00
#
_symmetry.space_group_name_H-M   'P 1'
#
loop_
_entity.id
_entity.type
_entity.pdbx_description
1 polymer ?
#
loop_
_entity_poly.entity_id
_entity_poly.type
_entity_poly.pdbx_seq_one_letter_code
_entity_poly.pdbx_strand_id
1 'polypeptide(L)'
;MGDMGDVYRKVNQDKKERHSMWHKQNMATLNQFLLEVSHLIKNYGQAVVIYANEKLHKPQVVFYPSTGRWRSQNKTHSGGAKAFLNWYKKQ
;
A
#
# COMPACT_ATOMS: atom_id res chain seq x y z
N MET A 1 37.80 4.25 -15.67
CA MET A 1 37.03 3.35 -14.80
C MET A 1 35.80 4.11 -14.36
N GLY A 2 34.63 3.76 -14.89
CA GLY A 2 33.37 4.40 -14.50
C GLY A 2 33.07 4.03 -13.05
N ASP A 3 32.91 5.06 -12.22
CA ASP A 3 32.80 4.95 -10.77
C ASP A 3 31.56 4.13 -10.40
N MET A 4 31.75 2.87 -9.98
CA MET A 4 30.68 1.95 -9.57
C MET A 4 29.74 2.62 -8.52
N GLY A 5 30.26 3.56 -7.72
CA GLY A 5 29.49 4.32 -6.75
C GLY A 5 28.38 5.18 -7.36
N ASP A 6 28.62 5.78 -8.53
CA ASP A 6 27.63 6.65 -9.18
C ASP A 6 26.52 5.86 -9.86
N VAL A 7 26.82 4.67 -10.38
CA VAL A 7 25.81 3.74 -10.90
C VAL A 7 24.86 3.29 -9.77
N TYR A 8 25.41 2.95 -8.60
CA TYR A 8 24.61 2.57 -7.43
C TYR A 8 23.73 3.71 -6.90
N ARG A 9 24.25 4.94 -6.85
CA ARG A 9 23.46 6.12 -6.45
C ARG A 9 22.28 6.35 -7.38
N LYS A 10 22.49 6.28 -8.70
CA LYS A 10 21.44 6.49 -9.71
C LYS A 10 20.35 5.42 -9.62
N VAL A 11 20.71 4.14 -9.52
CA VAL A 11 19.74 3.04 -9.35
C VAL A 11 18.91 3.20 -8.06
N ASN A 12 19.53 3.65 -6.97
CA ASN A 12 18.82 3.90 -5.72
C ASN A 12 17.84 5.08 -5.81
N GLN A 13 18.20 6.13 -6.55
CA GLN A 13 17.32 7.27 -6.79
C GLN A 13 16.11 6.86 -7.64
N ASP A 14 16.32 6.12 -8.74
CA ASP A 14 15.25 5.60 -9.59
C ASP A 14 14.29 4.67 -8.83
N LYS A 15 14.81 3.87 -7.89
CA LYS A 15 13.98 3.03 -7.01
C LYS A 15 13.13 3.88 -6.07
N LYS A 16 13.71 4.90 -5.44
CA LYS A 16 12.98 5.82 -4.55
C LYS A 16 11.87 6.56 -5.30
N GLU A 17 12.14 7.03 -6.50
CA GLU A 17 11.15 7.72 -7.33
C GLU A 17 10.01 6.80 -7.74
N ARG A 18 10.31 5.58 -8.19
CA ARG A 18 9.28 4.57 -8.50
C ARG A 18 8.42 4.23 -7.28
N HIS A 19 9.04 4.02 -6.12
CA HIS A 19 8.31 3.73 -4.88
C HIS A 19 7.45 4.92 -4.42
N SER A 20 7.93 6.15 -4.61
CA SER A 20 7.16 7.37 -4.34
C SER A 20 5.95 7.50 -5.27
N MET A 21 6.11 7.19 -6.55
CA MET A 21 4.99 7.15 -7.50
C MET A 21 3.96 6.08 -7.14
N TRP A 22 4.40 4.86 -6.79
CA TRP A 22 3.50 3.81 -6.33
C TRP A 22 2.74 4.21 -5.07
N HIS A 23 3.43 4.81 -4.10
CA HIS A 23 2.80 5.34 -2.90
C HIS A 23 1.70 6.33 -3.25
N LYS A 24 2.00 7.34 -4.07
CA LYS A 24 1.02 8.36 -4.49
C LYS A 24 -0.17 7.74 -5.22
N GLN A 25 0.06 6.83 -6.16
CA GLN A 25 -1.01 6.16 -6.92
C GLN A 25 -1.91 5.29 -6.02
N ASN A 26 -1.30 4.53 -5.11
CA ASN A 26 -2.02 3.67 -4.19
C ASN A 26 -2.83 4.48 -3.17
N MET A 27 -2.25 5.54 -2.61
CA MET A 27 -2.95 6.44 -1.69
C MET A 27 -4.10 7.18 -2.39
N ALA A 28 -3.89 7.70 -3.60
CA ALA A 28 -4.95 8.36 -4.36
C ALA A 28 -6.15 7.42 -4.62
N THR A 29 -5.87 6.16 -4.94
CA THR A 29 -6.92 5.14 -5.15
C THR A 29 -7.62 4.77 -3.83
N LEU A 30 -6.87 4.72 -2.72
CA LEU A 30 -7.42 4.38 -1.41
C LEU A 30 -8.25 5.49 -0.79
N ASN A 31 -7.86 6.75 -0.96
CA ASN A 31 -8.46 7.88 -0.24
C ASN A 31 -9.99 7.89 -0.35
N GLN A 32 -10.54 7.65 -1.54
CA GLN A 32 -12.00 7.59 -1.71
C GLN A 32 -12.64 6.46 -0.89
N PHE A 33 -12.02 5.28 -0.89
CA PHE A 33 -12.49 4.14 -0.10
C PHE A 33 -12.33 4.37 1.42
N LEU A 34 -11.26 5.05 1.84
CA LEU A 34 -11.01 5.36 3.25
C LEU A 34 -12.05 6.32 3.86
N LEU A 35 -12.76 7.10 3.05
CA LEU A 35 -13.89 7.90 3.51
C LEU A 35 -15.09 7.02 3.93
N GLU A 36 -15.19 5.80 3.41
CA GLU A 36 -16.31 4.89 3.61
C GLU A 36 -16.04 3.85 4.71
N VAL A 37 -14.79 3.74 5.18
CA VAL A 37 -14.39 2.70 6.14
C VAL A 37 -13.61 3.28 7.33
N SER A 38 -13.80 2.66 8.49
CA SER A 38 -12.99 2.92 9.66
C SER A 38 -11.54 2.49 9.40
N HIS A 39 -10.60 3.43 9.54
CA HIS A 39 -9.19 3.19 9.27
C HIS A 39 -8.27 4.02 10.19
N LEU A 40 -6.98 3.66 10.19
CA LEU A 40 -5.91 4.38 10.86
C LEU A 40 -4.67 4.40 9.98
N ILE A 41 -4.11 5.59 9.76
CA ILE A 41 -2.84 5.77 9.05
C ILE A 41 -1.71 5.72 10.08
N LYS A 42 -0.75 4.81 9.88
CA LYS A 42 0.44 4.64 10.73
C LYS A 42 1.72 4.93 9.93
N ASN A 43 2.81 5.16 10.65
CA ASN A 43 4.16 5.31 10.09
C ASN A 43 4.19 6.36 8.97
N TYR A 44 3.59 7.54 9.20
CA TYR A 44 3.58 8.65 8.23
C TYR A 44 3.05 8.25 6.83
N GLY A 45 1.98 7.46 6.78
CA GLY A 45 1.37 7.02 5.51
C GLY A 45 1.94 5.69 4.97
N GLN A 46 2.96 5.11 5.59
CA GLN A 46 3.54 3.85 5.11
C GLN A 46 2.64 2.64 5.36
N ALA A 47 1.70 2.74 6.30
CA ALA A 47 0.71 1.71 6.55
C ALA A 47 -0.66 2.33 6.77
N VAL A 48 -1.68 1.73 6.15
CA VAL A 48 -3.09 2.05 6.34
C VAL A 48 -3.74 0.80 6.94
N VAL A 49 -4.15 0.90 8.20
CA VAL A 49 -4.85 -0.16 8.91
C VAL A 49 -6.34 0.07 8.73
N ILE A 50 -7.00 -0.87 8.05
CA ILE A 50 -8.44 -0.92 7.88
C ILE A 50 -8.98 -1.85 8.96
N TYR A 51 -9.88 -1.34 9.78
CA TYR A 51 -10.43 -2.11 10.90
C TYR A 51 -11.44 -3.14 10.42
N ALA A 52 -11.64 -4.18 11.24
CA ALA A 52 -12.68 -5.15 11.00
C ALA A 52 -14.05 -4.45 10.99
N ASN A 53 -14.90 -4.82 10.04
CA ASN A 53 -16.28 -4.41 10.01
C ASN A 53 -17.14 -5.64 10.31
N GLU A 54 -17.63 -5.72 11.54
CA GLU A 54 -18.42 -6.86 12.01
C GLU A 54 -19.74 -7.01 11.26
N LYS A 55 -20.37 -5.89 10.87
CA LYS A 55 -21.65 -5.91 10.11
C LYS A 55 -21.48 -6.48 8.70
N LEU A 56 -20.32 -6.24 8.09
CA LEU A 56 -20.00 -6.74 6.76
C LEU A 56 -19.19 -8.05 6.81
N HIS A 57 -18.95 -8.61 8.00
CA HIS A 57 -18.07 -9.76 8.24
C HIS A 57 -16.68 -9.63 7.60
N LYS A 58 -16.15 -8.40 7.49
CA LYS A 58 -14.86 -8.13 6.83
C LYS A 58 -13.72 -8.14 7.83
N PRO A 59 -12.60 -8.82 7.51
CA PRO A 59 -11.46 -8.90 8.42
C PRO A 59 -10.73 -7.56 8.51
N GLN A 60 -9.99 -7.38 9.60
CA GLN A 60 -8.98 -6.32 9.68
C GLN A 60 -7.89 -6.55 8.63
N VAL A 61 -7.46 -5.47 7.95
CA VAL A 61 -6.44 -5.51 6.90
C VAL A 61 -5.43 -4.40 7.10
N VAL A 62 -4.15 -4.69 6.88
CA VAL A 62 -3.09 -3.66 6.83
C VAL A 62 -2.62 -3.52 5.39
N PHE A 63 -2.82 -2.37 4.76
CA PHE A 63 -2.33 -2.06 3.43
C PHE A 63 -1.08 -1.17 3.50
N TYR A 64 -0.10 -1.43 2.64
CA TYR A 64 1.18 -0.73 2.56
C TYR A 64 1.29 0.04 1.24
N PRO A 65 0.98 1.35 1.20
CA PRO A 65 0.89 2.09 -0.06
C PRO A 65 2.21 2.17 -0.84
N SER A 66 3.35 2.18 -0.16
CA SER A 66 4.67 2.19 -0.80
C SER A 66 4.99 0.91 -1.58
N THR A 67 4.37 -0.22 -1.25
CA THR A 67 4.61 -1.50 -1.91
C THR A 67 3.39 -2.06 -2.63
N GLY A 68 2.20 -1.50 -2.40
CA GLY A 68 0.95 -2.02 -2.94
C GLY A 68 0.59 -3.40 -2.40
N ARG A 69 1.10 -3.76 -1.23
CA ARG A 69 0.85 -5.05 -0.57
C ARG A 69 -0.17 -4.84 0.54
N TRP A 70 -0.89 -5.90 0.88
CA TRP A 70 -1.73 -5.90 2.08
C TRP A 70 -1.66 -7.22 2.80
N ARG A 71 -1.90 -7.15 4.10
CA ARG A 71 -1.94 -8.31 4.98
C ARG A 71 -3.34 -8.44 5.55
N SER A 72 -3.97 -9.57 5.30
CA SER A 72 -5.20 -9.99 5.98
C SER A 72 -4.87 -11.21 6.83
N GLN A 73 -5.16 -11.13 8.13
CA GLN A 73 -4.78 -12.16 9.10
C GLN A 73 -3.26 -12.50 8.98
N ASN A 74 -2.92 -13.67 8.42
CA ASN A 74 -1.55 -14.15 8.21
C ASN A 74 -1.14 -14.32 6.74
N LYS A 75 -1.97 -13.86 5.80
CA LYS A 75 -1.65 -13.91 4.37
C LYS A 75 -1.25 -12.53 3.87
N THR A 76 -0.16 -12.48 3.12
CA THR A 76 0.27 -11.27 2.41
C THR A 76 -0.11 -11.40 0.95
N HIS A 77 -0.81 -10.39 0.47
CA HIS A 77 -1.26 -10.25 -0.91
C HIS A 77 -0.54 -9.07 -1.57
N SER A 78 -0.55 -9.04 -2.90
CA SER A 78 0.10 -8.00 -3.70
C SER A 78 -0.74 -7.65 -4.91
N GLY A 79 -0.52 -6.46 -5.48
CA GLY A 79 -1.20 -6.01 -6.69
C GLY A 79 -1.63 -4.54 -6.68
N GLY A 80 -1.22 -3.77 -5.67
CA GLY A 80 -1.58 -2.36 -5.53
C GLY A 80 -2.97 -2.15 -4.96
N ALA A 81 -3.35 -0.87 -4.85
CA ALA A 81 -4.62 -0.47 -4.26
C ALA A 81 -5.83 -0.99 -5.06
N LYS A 82 -5.77 -1.03 -6.38
CA LYS A 82 -6.88 -1.55 -7.22
C LYS A 82 -7.16 -3.03 -6.94
N ALA A 83 -6.13 -3.87 -6.92
CA ALA A 83 -6.28 -5.29 -6.62
C ALA A 83 -6.77 -5.50 -5.18
N PHE A 84 -6.23 -4.71 -4.24
CA PHE A 84 -6.69 -4.70 -2.85
C PHE A 84 -8.19 -4.40 -2.74
N LEU A 85 -8.66 -3.31 -3.35
CA LEU A 85 -10.07 -2.92 -3.30
C LEU A 85 -10.98 -3.96 -3.93
N ASN A 86 -10.58 -4.52 -5.08
CA ASN A 86 -11.33 -5.60 -5.73
C ASN A 86 -11.41 -6.85 -4.85
N TRP A 87 -10.32 -7.20 -4.17
CA TRP A 87 -10.29 -8.31 -3.22
C TRP A 87 -11.18 -8.01 -2.01
N TYR A 88 -11.05 -6.83 -1.40
CA TYR A 88 -11.79 -6.43 -0.20
C TYR A 88 -13.30 -6.31 -0.43
N LYS A 89 -13.72 -5.89 -1.64
CA LYS A 89 -15.14 -5.86 -2.04
C LYS A 89 -15.74 -7.25 -2.22
N LYS A 90 -14.92 -8.26 -2.57
CA LYS A 90 -15.34 -9.65 -2.78
C LYS A 90 -15.34 -10.50 -1.51
N GLN A 91 -14.63 -10.06 -0.46
CA GLN A 91 -14.80 -10.60 0.89
C GLN A 91 -16.17 -10.17 1.40
#